data_AF-N6YQL3-F1
#
_entry.id   AF-N6YQL3-F1
#
_cell.length_a   1.000
_cell.length_b   1.000
_cell.length_c   1.000
_cell.angle_alpha   90.00
_cell.angle_beta   90.00
_cell.angle_gamma   90.00
#
_symmetry.space_group_name_H-M   'P 1'
#
loop_
_entity.id
_entity.type
_entity.pdbx_description
1 polymer ?
#
loop_
_entity_poly.entity_id
_entity_poly.type
_entity_poly.pdbx_seq_one_letter_code
_entity_poly.pdbx_strand_id
1 'polypeptide(L)'
;MLAWPVEAQPAVAALWAGLPADPAAWLAALQQSPVVRRIGRDPELGQPLLIDGPEDAPRLYLHRYWQYERSVAAAVVERCARPEPVDEERARTWLDRLFPATPGAPTREEAVDWQKLACAIALRGRLSILTGGPGTGKTYTAARLLALLLATHPAPERLRIALAAPTGKAAARLRQ
;
A
#
# COMPACT_ATOMS: atom_id res chain seq x y z
N MET A 1 -0.98 -30.39 -16.32
CA MET A 1 -0.29 -30.55 -17.60
C MET A 1 -1.09 -29.82 -18.67
N LEU A 2 -0.49 -28.85 -19.34
CA LEU A 2 -1.12 -28.18 -20.50
C LEU A 2 -1.49 -29.25 -21.53
N ALA A 3 -2.71 -29.22 -22.07
CA ALA A 3 -3.27 -30.25 -22.95
C ALA A 3 -2.67 -30.20 -24.37
N TRP A 4 -1.35 -30.38 -24.48
CA TRP A 4 -0.65 -30.40 -25.77
C TRP A 4 -0.94 -31.71 -26.53
N PRO A 5 -1.05 -31.66 -27.88
CA PRO A 5 -1.16 -32.86 -28.71
C PRO A 5 -0.01 -33.84 -28.46
N VAL A 6 -0.26 -35.14 -28.62
CA VAL A 6 0.72 -36.21 -28.37
C VAL A 6 1.94 -36.06 -29.28
N GLU A 7 1.72 -35.62 -30.51
CA GLU A 7 2.75 -35.38 -31.53
C GLU A 7 3.70 -34.24 -31.14
N ALA A 8 3.24 -33.30 -30.29
CA ALA A 8 4.05 -32.17 -29.82
C ALA A 8 4.88 -32.50 -28.57
N GLN A 9 4.61 -33.61 -27.88
CA GLN A 9 5.27 -33.95 -26.61
C GLN A 9 6.80 -34.13 -26.74
N PRO A 10 7.34 -34.79 -27.78
CA PRO A 10 8.79 -34.91 -27.94
C PRO A 10 9.48 -33.55 -28.11
N ALA A 11 8.86 -32.64 -28.87
CA ALA A 11 9.40 -31.29 -29.09
C ALA A 11 9.38 -30.45 -27.80
N VAL A 12 8.31 -30.55 -27.02
CA VAL A 12 8.20 -29.86 -25.71
C VAL A 12 9.22 -30.42 -24.73
N ALA A 13 9.41 -31.74 -24.67
CA ALA A 13 10.39 -32.36 -23.80
C ALA A 13 11.83 -31.96 -24.16
N ALA A 14 12.16 -31.90 -25.45
CA ALA A 14 13.46 -31.44 -25.92
C ALA A 14 13.69 -29.95 -25.58
N LEU A 15 12.66 -29.11 -25.73
CA LEU A 15 12.72 -27.70 -25.32
C LEU A 15 12.99 -27.58 -23.82
N TRP A 16 12.23 -28.30 -22.98
CA TRP A 16 12.41 -28.27 -21.54
C TRP A 16 13.78 -28.75 -21.08
N ALA A 17 14.34 -29.77 -21.74
CA ALA A 17 15.69 -30.25 -21.44
C ALA A 17 16.78 -29.20 -21.76
N GLY A 18 16.50 -28.27 -22.68
CA GLY A 18 17.40 -27.16 -23.04
C GLY A 18 17.19 -25.87 -22.24
N LEU A 19 16.18 -25.81 -21.36
CA LEU A 19 15.94 -24.62 -20.53
C LEU A 19 16.92 -24.56 -19.35
N PRO A 20 17.25 -23.36 -18.86
CA PRO A 20 18.10 -23.21 -17.68
C PRO A 20 17.57 -23.98 -16.47
N ALA A 21 18.47 -24.70 -15.78
CA ALA A 21 18.11 -25.60 -14.68
C ALA A 21 17.88 -24.90 -13.34
N ASP A 22 18.43 -23.70 -13.17
CA ASP A 22 18.38 -22.93 -11.93
C ASP A 22 18.13 -21.43 -12.16
N PRO A 23 17.73 -20.68 -11.11
CA PRO A 23 17.45 -19.25 -11.24
C PRO A 23 18.63 -18.40 -11.73
N ALA A 24 19.87 -18.77 -11.40
CA ALA A 24 21.05 -18.00 -11.82
C ALA A 24 21.31 -18.17 -13.32
N ALA A 25 21.16 -19.39 -13.84
CA ALA A 25 21.22 -19.69 -15.26
C ALA A 25 20.08 -18.99 -16.03
N TRP A 26 18.87 -18.95 -15.45
CA TRP A 26 17.76 -18.16 -16.01
C TRP A 26 18.08 -16.67 -16.07
N LEU A 27 18.64 -16.11 -15.00
CA LEU A 27 19.02 -14.71 -14.96
C LEU A 27 20.06 -14.38 -16.03
N ALA A 28 21.09 -15.21 -16.15
CA ALA A 28 22.14 -15.05 -17.15
C ALA A 28 21.57 -15.10 -18.58
N ALA A 29 20.67 -16.04 -18.86
CA ALA A 29 19.99 -16.14 -20.16
C ALA A 29 19.11 -14.92 -20.45
N LEU A 30 18.33 -14.46 -19.45
CA LEU A 30 17.47 -13.28 -19.59
C LEU A 30 18.28 -12.01 -19.82
N GLN A 31 19.40 -11.83 -19.13
CA GLN A 31 20.27 -10.64 -19.29
C GLN A 31 20.95 -10.55 -20.66
N GLN A 32 21.06 -11.66 -21.39
CA GLN A 32 21.56 -11.64 -22.78
C GLN A 32 20.48 -11.20 -23.78
N SER A 33 19.22 -11.14 -23.37
CA SER A 33 18.10 -10.79 -24.24
C SER A 33 18.00 -9.27 -24.42
N PRO A 34 17.88 -8.76 -25.66
CA PRO A 34 17.79 -7.32 -25.92
C PRO A 34 16.48 -6.69 -25.43
N VAL A 35 15.47 -7.51 -25.12
CA VAL A 35 14.18 -7.05 -24.57
C VAL A 35 14.16 -6.99 -23.04
N VAL A 36 15.28 -7.33 -22.40
CA VAL A 36 15.45 -7.29 -20.95
C VAL A 36 16.49 -6.23 -20.60
N ARG A 37 16.24 -5.49 -19.53
CA ARG A 37 17.19 -4.50 -18.98
C ARG A 37 17.42 -4.77 -17.50
N ARG A 38 18.68 -4.80 -17.06
CA ARG A 38 19.04 -4.73 -15.64
C ARG A 38 19.10 -3.28 -15.18
N ILE A 39 18.23 -2.91 -14.24
CA ILE A 39 18.22 -1.55 -13.65
C ILE A 39 19.55 -1.29 -12.94
N GLY A 40 20.09 -0.08 -13.11
CA GLY A 40 21.36 0.35 -12.51
C GLY A 40 22.63 -0.14 -13.22
N ARG A 41 22.50 -1.04 -14.20
CA ARG A 41 23.64 -1.59 -14.97
C ARG A 41 23.53 -1.24 -16.46
N ASP A 42 22.36 -1.49 -17.05
CA ASP A 42 22.16 -1.42 -18.50
C ASP A 42 21.49 -0.10 -18.92
N PRO A 43 21.82 0.44 -20.12
CA PRO A 43 21.19 1.65 -20.63
C PRO A 43 19.69 1.47 -20.90
N GLU A 44 18.95 2.57 -20.77
CA GLU A 44 17.53 2.60 -21.09
C GLU A 44 17.31 2.70 -22.59
N LEU A 45 16.71 1.67 -23.18
CA LEU A 45 16.38 1.60 -24.61
C LEU A 45 14.89 1.30 -24.85
N GLY A 46 14.04 1.41 -23.81
CA GLY A 46 12.61 1.10 -23.90
C GLY A 46 12.29 -0.38 -23.80
N GLN A 47 13.13 -1.17 -23.11
CA GLN A 47 12.95 -2.61 -22.96
C GLN A 47 11.63 -2.94 -22.22
N PRO A 48 10.82 -3.91 -22.71
CA PRO A 48 9.55 -4.26 -22.09
C PRO A 48 9.69 -5.05 -20.78
N LEU A 49 10.84 -5.68 -20.55
CA LEU A 49 11.15 -6.44 -19.33
C LEU A 49 12.29 -5.78 -18.57
N LEU A 50 12.12 -5.69 -17.25
CA LEU A 50 13.10 -5.08 -16.35
C LEU A 50 13.49 -6.08 -15.28
N ILE A 51 14.77 -6.13 -14.94
CA ILE A 51 15.27 -6.87 -13.77
C ILE A 51 15.74 -5.83 -12.75
N ASP A 52 15.17 -5.87 -11.55
CA ASP A 52 15.49 -4.99 -10.41
C ASP A 52 15.71 -5.83 -9.14
N GLY A 53 16.16 -5.21 -8.05
CA GLY A 53 16.44 -5.87 -6.78
C GLY A 53 17.88 -6.39 -6.65
N PRO A 54 18.23 -6.91 -5.45
CA PRO A 54 19.60 -7.33 -5.14
C PRO A 54 20.02 -8.56 -5.96
N GLU A 55 21.31 -8.87 -5.98
CA GLU A 55 21.85 -9.96 -6.79
C GLU A 55 21.45 -11.36 -6.30
N ASP A 56 21.22 -11.50 -5.00
CA ASP A 56 20.78 -12.74 -4.34
C ASP A 56 19.27 -12.98 -4.45
N ALA A 57 18.49 -11.93 -4.78
CA ALA A 57 17.04 -12.02 -4.98
C ALA A 57 16.56 -11.08 -6.12
N PRO A 58 16.99 -11.32 -7.37
CA PRO A 58 16.58 -10.52 -8.52
C PRO A 58 15.11 -10.74 -8.85
N ARG A 59 14.43 -9.68 -9.27
CA ARG A 59 13.00 -9.71 -9.63
C ARG A 59 12.83 -9.27 -11.08
N LEU A 60 12.09 -10.06 -11.85
CA LEU A 60 11.70 -9.75 -13.22
C LEU A 60 10.33 -9.07 -13.24
N TYR A 61 10.23 -7.96 -13.98
CA TYR A 61 9.04 -7.14 -14.09
C TYR A 61 8.67 -6.91 -15.55
N LEU A 62 7.36 -6.79 -15.81
CA LEU A 62 6.90 -5.98 -16.95
C LEU A 62 7.20 -4.52 -16.65
N HIS A 63 7.76 -3.80 -17.62
CA HIS A 63 8.14 -2.39 -17.49
C HIS A 63 7.02 -1.56 -16.84
N ARG A 64 5.78 -1.71 -17.33
CA ARG A 64 4.61 -1.01 -16.79
C ARG A 64 4.39 -1.23 -15.29
N TYR A 65 4.55 -2.47 -14.80
CA TYR A 65 4.31 -2.77 -13.39
C TYR A 65 5.46 -2.30 -12.50
N TRP A 66 6.69 -2.33 -13.00
CA TRP A 66 7.81 -1.69 -12.32
C TRP A 66 7.57 -0.18 -12.15
N GLN A 67 7.11 0.50 -13.21
CA GLN A 67 6.75 1.92 -13.13
C GLN A 67 5.63 2.18 -12.11
N TYR A 68 4.60 1.34 -12.08
CA TYR A 68 3.50 1.47 -11.10
C TYR A 68 4.01 1.31 -9.67
N GLU A 69 4.82 0.28 -9.41
CA GLU A 69 5.42 0.07 -8.08
C GLU A 69 6.28 1.26 -7.65
N ARG A 70 7.12 1.78 -8.57
CA ARG A 70 7.97 2.94 -8.29
C ARG A 70 7.16 4.21 -8.04
N SER A 71 6.12 4.44 -8.82
CA SER A 71 5.24 5.59 -8.67
C SER A 71 4.51 5.56 -7.32
N VAL A 72 3.96 4.39 -6.94
CA VAL A 72 3.30 4.21 -5.63
C VAL A 72 4.31 4.42 -4.50
N ALA A 73 5.49 3.79 -4.57
CA ALA A 73 6.51 3.90 -3.55
C ALA A 73 6.97 5.36 -3.35
N ALA A 74 7.26 6.08 -4.43
CA ALA A 74 7.66 7.48 -4.38
C ALA A 74 6.56 8.35 -3.75
N ALA A 75 5.31 8.14 -4.15
CA ALA A 75 4.18 8.92 -3.65
C ALA A 75 3.86 8.60 -2.16
N VAL A 76 4.13 7.39 -1.69
CA VAL A 76 4.05 7.04 -0.26
C VAL A 76 5.16 7.73 0.52
N VAL A 77 6.42 7.62 0.07
CA VAL A 77 7.57 8.27 0.72
C VAL A 77 7.37 9.78 0.81
N GLU A 78 6.93 10.43 -0.27
CA GLU A 78 6.68 11.87 -0.27
C GLU A 78 5.64 12.29 0.79
N ARG A 79 4.56 11.53 0.94
CA ARG A 79 3.52 11.83 1.93
C ARG A 79 3.99 11.57 3.35
N CYS A 80 4.82 10.56 3.58
CA CYS A 80 5.38 10.27 4.89
C CYS A 80 6.49 11.27 5.32
N ALA A 81 7.22 11.85 4.36
CA ALA A 81 8.29 12.80 4.63
C ALA A 81 7.80 14.18 5.10
N ARG A 82 6.50 14.47 5.02
CA ARG A 82 5.89 15.77 5.33
C ARG A 82 4.82 15.60 6.42
N PRO A 83 5.19 15.60 7.71
CA PRO A 83 4.21 15.58 8.79
C PRO A 83 3.38 16.87 8.80
N GLU A 84 2.13 16.77 9.26
CA GLU A 84 1.26 17.92 9.47
C GLU A 84 1.51 18.51 10.87
N PRO A 85 1.61 19.85 11.01
CA PRO A 85 1.65 20.48 12.32
C PRO A 85 0.30 20.30 13.01
N VAL A 86 0.34 19.90 14.28
CA VAL A 86 -0.86 19.65 15.10
C VAL A 86 -0.79 20.47 16.38
N ASP A 87 -1.85 21.22 16.66
CA ASP A 87 -2.08 21.79 17.99
C ASP A 87 -2.44 20.65 18.95
N GLU A 88 -1.47 20.24 19.76
CA GLU A 88 -1.59 19.05 20.62
C GLU A 88 -2.66 19.21 21.71
N GLU A 89 -2.84 20.41 22.24
CA GLU A 89 -3.82 20.68 23.30
C GLU A 89 -5.24 20.63 22.74
N ARG A 90 -5.46 21.28 21.59
CA ARG A 90 -6.74 21.23 20.89
C ARG A 90 -7.05 19.80 20.43
N ALA A 91 -6.06 19.08 19.89
CA ALA A 91 -6.21 17.69 19.47
C ALA A 91 -6.57 16.79 20.66
N ARG A 92 -5.89 16.91 21.80
CA ARG A 92 -6.19 16.14 23.01
C ARG A 92 -7.62 16.38 23.49
N THR A 93 -8.04 17.65 23.55
CA THR A 93 -9.39 18.04 23.97
C THR A 93 -10.46 17.39 23.09
N TRP A 94 -10.29 17.42 21.77
CA TRP A 94 -11.25 16.80 20.85
C TRP A 94 -11.19 15.27 20.85
N LEU A 95 -10.01 14.68 20.99
CA LEU A 95 -9.87 13.23 21.13
C LEU A 95 -10.57 12.71 22.40
N ASP A 96 -10.45 13.39 23.52
CA ASP A 96 -11.15 13.02 24.77
C ASP A 96 -12.67 13.15 24.63
N ARG A 97 -13.15 14.15 23.89
CA ARG A 97 -14.59 14.32 23.60
C ARG A 97 -15.14 13.26 22.64
N LEU A 98 -14.37 12.89 21.62
CA LEU A 98 -14.79 11.93 20.59
C LEU A 98 -14.70 10.48 21.08
N PHE A 99 -13.80 10.21 22.02
CA PHE A 99 -13.57 8.90 22.64
C PHE A 99 -13.67 9.02 24.17
N PRO A 100 -14.90 9.26 24.70
CA PRO A 100 -15.09 9.36 26.14
C PRO A 100 -14.81 8.02 26.82
N ALA A 101 -14.28 8.07 28.04
CA ALA A 101 -14.09 6.87 28.84
C ALA A 101 -15.45 6.21 29.12
N THR A 102 -15.58 4.92 28.79
CA THR A 102 -16.80 4.16 29.09
C THR A 102 -16.89 3.94 30.61
N PRO A 103 -18.01 4.33 31.27
CA PRO A 103 -18.22 4.01 32.68
C PRO A 103 -18.22 2.49 32.88
N GLY A 104 -17.34 1.97 33.73
CA GLY A 104 -17.22 0.52 34.01
C GLY A 104 -16.21 -0.24 33.14
N ALA A 105 -15.47 0.41 32.25
CA ALA A 105 -14.29 -0.18 31.62
C ALA A 105 -13.16 -0.35 32.67
N PRO A 106 -12.30 -1.37 32.53
CA PRO A 106 -11.19 -1.59 33.46
C PRO A 106 -10.38 -0.31 33.64
N THR A 107 -9.90 -0.10 34.87
CA THR A 107 -9.09 1.04 35.29
C THR A 107 -7.97 1.33 34.30
N ARG A 108 -7.72 2.64 34.10
CA ARG A 108 -6.93 3.34 33.06
C ARG A 108 -5.51 2.79 32.73
N GLU A 109 -5.05 1.74 33.39
CA GLU A 109 -3.71 1.17 33.23
C GLU A 109 -3.59 0.07 32.16
N GLU A 110 -4.68 -0.53 31.65
CA GLU A 110 -4.51 -1.75 30.81
C GLU A 110 -5.21 -1.81 29.45
N ALA A 111 -6.01 -0.83 29.03
CA ALA A 111 -6.60 -0.84 27.68
C ALA A 111 -6.32 0.45 26.92
N VAL A 112 -5.26 0.43 26.09
CA VAL A 112 -5.04 1.46 25.07
C VAL A 112 -6.25 1.49 24.13
N ASP A 113 -6.91 2.64 24.02
CA ASP A 113 -7.92 2.86 22.99
C ASP A 113 -7.23 3.01 21.63
N TRP A 114 -7.10 1.89 20.92
CA TRP A 114 -6.48 1.82 19.60
C TRP A 114 -7.18 2.69 18.55
N GLN A 115 -8.48 2.94 18.69
CA GLN A 115 -9.23 3.78 17.75
C GLN A 115 -8.90 5.27 18.00
N LYS A 116 -8.81 5.68 19.27
CA LYS A 116 -8.34 7.02 19.65
C LYS A 116 -6.89 7.24 19.22
N LEU A 117 -6.01 6.26 19.46
CA LEU A 117 -4.61 6.31 19.03
C LEU A 117 -4.48 6.39 17.51
N ALA A 118 -5.28 5.62 16.76
CA ALA A 118 -5.31 5.68 15.30
C ALA A 118 -5.69 7.08 14.81
N CYS A 119 -6.68 7.73 15.41
CA CYS A 119 -7.02 9.12 15.07
C CYS A 119 -5.88 10.10 15.39
N ALA A 120 -5.22 9.94 16.54
CA ALA A 120 -4.09 10.79 16.94
C ALA A 120 -2.89 10.66 15.99
N ILE A 121 -2.56 9.44 15.57
CA ILE A 121 -1.52 9.17 14.58
C ILE A 121 -1.92 9.77 13.22
N ALA A 122 -3.17 9.53 12.80
CA ALA A 122 -3.63 9.97 11.48
C ALA A 122 -3.69 11.49 11.34
N LEU A 123 -3.96 12.22 12.43
CA LEU A 123 -3.94 13.67 12.45
C LEU A 123 -2.55 14.28 12.13
N ARG A 124 -1.47 13.53 12.40
CA ARG A 124 -0.08 13.99 12.20
C ARG A 124 0.48 13.66 10.81
N GLY A 125 -0.20 12.82 10.03
CA GLY A 125 0.31 12.30 8.76
C GLY A 125 -0.54 12.68 7.55
N ARG A 126 0.10 12.93 6.40
CA ARG A 126 -0.58 13.14 5.11
C ARG A 126 -1.07 11.85 4.45
N LEU A 127 -0.64 10.70 4.97
CA LEU A 127 -1.08 9.38 4.57
C LEU A 127 -1.25 8.54 5.83
N SER A 128 -2.39 7.87 5.96
CA SER A 128 -2.69 6.95 7.05
C SER A 128 -3.43 5.75 6.52
N ILE A 129 -3.05 4.56 7.00
CA ILE A 129 -3.69 3.30 6.64
C ILE A 129 -4.34 2.74 7.89
N LEU A 130 -5.67 2.69 7.90
CA LEU A 130 -6.44 2.10 9.00
C LEU A 130 -6.79 0.65 8.66
N THR A 131 -6.06 -0.28 9.27
CA THR A 131 -6.26 -1.72 9.10
C THR A 131 -7.05 -2.31 10.26
N GLY A 132 -7.78 -3.39 10.02
CA GLY A 132 -8.51 -4.13 11.06
C GLY A 132 -9.49 -5.13 10.45
N GLY A 133 -9.78 -6.23 11.17
CA GLY A 133 -10.73 -7.26 10.74
C GLY A 133 -12.17 -6.73 10.57
N PRO A 134 -13.10 -7.52 10.00
CA PRO A 134 -14.53 -7.17 9.99
C PRO A 134 -15.03 -6.85 11.41
N GLY A 135 -15.89 -5.83 11.57
CA GLY A 135 -16.45 -5.48 12.88
C GLY A 135 -15.56 -4.67 13.84
N THR A 136 -14.27 -4.43 13.51
CA THR A 136 -13.31 -3.68 14.37
C THR A 136 -13.56 -2.15 14.45
N GLY A 137 -14.71 -1.66 13.98
CA GLY A 137 -15.08 -0.25 14.07
C GLY A 137 -14.29 0.71 13.16
N LYS A 138 -13.63 0.24 12.09
CA LYS A 138 -12.89 1.12 11.16
C LYS A 138 -13.70 2.31 10.64
N THR A 139 -14.96 2.09 10.26
CA THR A 139 -15.86 3.17 9.82
C THR A 139 -16.14 4.16 10.95
N TYR A 140 -16.34 3.66 12.17
CA TYR A 140 -16.53 4.48 13.37
C TYR A 140 -15.29 5.35 13.67
N THR A 141 -14.09 4.77 13.57
CA THR A 141 -12.82 5.50 13.70
C THR A 141 -12.65 6.52 12.58
N ALA A 142 -12.93 6.16 11.32
CA ALA A 142 -12.82 7.07 10.19
C ALA A 142 -13.76 8.28 10.33
N ALA A 143 -15.01 8.09 10.75
CA ALA A 143 -15.94 9.18 11.01
C ALA A 143 -15.42 10.14 12.10
N ARG A 144 -14.84 9.60 13.17
CA ARG A 144 -14.22 10.39 14.24
C ARG A 144 -12.96 11.12 13.81
N LEU A 145 -12.15 10.52 12.95
CA LEU A 145 -11.01 11.19 12.35
C LEU A 145 -11.45 12.40 11.52
N LEU A 146 -12.52 12.28 10.72
CA LEU A 146 -13.06 13.41 9.96
C LEU A 146 -13.59 14.52 10.88
N ALA A 147 -14.32 14.15 11.94
CA ALA A 147 -14.77 15.10 12.96
C ALA A 147 -13.59 15.80 13.64
N LEU A 148 -12.54 15.05 14.00
CA LEU A 148 -11.31 15.58 14.59
C LEU A 148 -10.61 16.57 13.65
N LEU A 149 -10.45 16.21 12.36
CA LEU A 149 -9.85 17.08 11.35
C LEU A 149 -10.62 18.40 11.23
N LEU A 150 -11.95 18.34 11.08
CA LEU A 150 -12.79 19.55 11.01
C LEU A 150 -12.69 20.39 12.29
N ALA A 151 -12.64 19.76 13.45
CA ALA A 151 -12.62 20.46 14.72
C ALA A 151 -11.27 21.07 15.10
N THR A 152 -10.17 20.59 14.50
CA THR A 152 -8.78 21.00 14.83
C THR A 152 -8.14 21.85 13.75
N HIS A 153 -8.62 21.81 12.51
CA HIS A 153 -8.04 22.59 11.43
C HIS A 153 -8.24 24.10 11.64
N PRO A 154 -7.24 24.95 11.30
CA PRO A 154 -7.30 26.39 11.52
C PRO A 154 -8.35 27.10 10.65
N ALA A 155 -8.66 26.53 9.48
CA ALA A 155 -9.63 27.05 8.52
C ALA A 155 -10.59 25.92 8.07
N PRO A 156 -11.52 25.48 8.93
CA PRO A 156 -12.39 24.32 8.66
C PRO A 156 -13.29 24.51 7.44
N GLU A 157 -13.69 25.74 7.13
CA GLU A 157 -14.48 26.10 5.94
C GLU A 157 -13.74 25.85 4.62
N ARG A 158 -12.40 25.74 4.66
CA ARG A 158 -11.56 25.46 3.50
C ARG A 158 -11.30 23.96 3.30
N LEU A 159 -11.66 23.12 4.27
CA LEU A 159 -11.49 21.67 4.15
C LEU A 159 -12.47 21.08 3.14
N ARG A 160 -11.93 20.34 2.18
CA ARG A 160 -12.71 19.59 1.19
C ARG A 160 -12.51 18.12 1.43
N ILE A 161 -13.57 17.44 1.88
CA ILE A 161 -13.54 16.01 2.17
C ILE A 161 -14.21 15.27 1.00
N ALA A 162 -13.47 14.33 0.41
CA ALA A 162 -13.99 13.42 -0.60
C ALA A 162 -13.90 11.98 -0.09
N LEU A 163 -14.99 11.23 -0.24
CA LEU A 163 -15.05 9.80 0.10
C LEU A 163 -15.10 8.99 -1.19
N ALA A 164 -14.24 7.99 -1.29
CA ALA A 164 -14.15 7.11 -2.45
C ALA A 164 -14.06 5.65 -2.03
N ALA A 165 -14.56 4.77 -2.89
CA ALA A 165 -14.45 3.33 -2.74
C ALA A 165 -14.15 2.70 -4.11
N PRO A 166 -13.50 1.53 -4.16
CA PRO A 166 -13.15 0.87 -5.42
C PRO A 166 -14.38 0.35 -6.19
N THR A 167 -15.54 0.20 -5.53
CA THR A 167 -16.79 -0.30 -6.15
C THR A 167 -18.00 0.51 -5.70
N GLY A 168 -19.03 0.56 -6.55
CA GLY A 168 -20.28 1.28 -6.24
C GLY A 168 -21.00 0.78 -4.98
N LYS A 169 -20.98 -0.54 -4.73
CA LYS A 169 -21.57 -1.13 -3.51
C LYS A 169 -20.85 -0.70 -2.23
N ALA A 170 -19.52 -0.59 -2.28
CA ALA A 170 -18.74 -0.08 -1.16
C ALA A 170 -18.97 1.44 -0.97
N ALA A 171 -19.08 2.21 -2.06
CA ALA A 171 -19.38 3.64 -2.00
C ALA A 171 -20.76 3.92 -1.39
N ALA A 172 -21.78 3.11 -1.70
CA ALA A 172 -23.11 3.22 -1.10
C ALA A 172 -23.06 3.04 0.43
N ARG A 173 -22.24 2.08 0.91
CA ARG A 173 -22.03 1.84 2.35
C ARG A 173 -21.24 2.94 3.06
N LEU A 174 -20.42 3.71 2.34
CA LEU A 174 -19.70 4.86 2.91
C LEU A 174 -20.59 6.09 3.09
N ARG A 175 -21.73 6.17 2.40
CA ARG A 175 -22.68 7.29 2.48
C ARG A 175 -23.74 7.11 3.56
N GLN A 176 -23.99 5.87 3.97
CA GLN A 176 -24.92 5.51 5.05
C GLN A 176 -24.22 5.67 6.40
#